data_AF-A0A967SU92-F1
#
_entry.id   AF-A0A967SU92-F1
#
_cell.length_a   1.000
_cell.length_b   1.000
_cell.length_c   1.000
_cell.angle_alpha   90.00
_cell.angle_beta   90.00
_cell.angle_gamma   90.00
#
_symmetry.space_group_name_H-M   'P 1'
#
loop_
_entity.id
_entity.type
_entity.pdbx_description
1 polymer ?
#
loop_
_entity_poly.entity_id
_entity_poly.type
_entity_poly.pdbx_seq_one_letter_code
_entity_poly.pdbx_strand_id
1 'polypeptide(L)'
;MILIPAYGRRYKDIQDAIQAWESGADFCIANGPYCSIRDFQLMKSENDFIELWASSNWGSEKVTIWDADPLANYVPTTWVKETP
;
A
#
# COMPACT_ATOMS: atom_id res chain seq x y z
N MET A 1 -0.55 4.57 8.00
CA MET A 1 -1.38 3.34 7.91
C MET A 1 -0.74 2.35 6.94
N ILE A 2 -0.80 1.05 7.24
CA ILE A 2 -0.22 -0.01 6.38
C ILE A 2 -1.34 -0.89 5.85
N LEU A 3 -1.35 -1.12 4.54
CA LEU A 3 -2.26 -2.01 3.84
C LEU A 3 -1.51 -3.27 3.39
N ILE A 4 -2.02 -4.44 3.75
CA ILE A 4 -1.48 -5.75 3.35
C ILE A 4 -2.50 -6.52 2.50
N PRO A 5 -2.06 -7.50 1.69
CA PRO A 5 -2.98 -8.28 0.87
C PRO A 5 -4.04 -9.00 1.72
N ALA A 6 -5.32 -8.88 1.35
CA ALA A 6 -6.41 -9.58 2.03
C ALA A 6 -6.45 -11.07 1.68
N TYR A 7 -7.10 -11.87 2.53
CA TYR A 7 -7.43 -13.27 2.27
C TYR A 7 -6.22 -14.17 1.93
N GLY A 8 -5.04 -13.83 2.45
CA GLY A 8 -3.81 -14.58 2.17
C GLY A 8 -3.30 -14.44 0.73
N ARG A 9 -3.80 -13.46 -0.04
CA ARG A 9 -3.28 -13.14 -1.37
C ARG A 9 -1.79 -12.82 -1.30
N ARG A 10 -1.08 -13.17 -2.37
CA ARG A 10 0.32 -12.80 -2.58
C ARG A 10 0.43 -12.20 -3.97
N TYR A 11 1.18 -11.11 -4.07
CA TYR A 11 1.49 -10.47 -5.33
C TYR A 11 2.93 -10.78 -5.69
N LYS A 12 3.23 -10.85 -6.99
CA LYS A 12 4.58 -11.19 -7.47
C LYS A 12 5.58 -10.11 -7.06
N ASP A 13 5.16 -8.86 -7.22
CA ASP A 13 5.89 -7.64 -6.91
C ASP A 13 4.90 -6.56 -6.45
N ILE A 14 5.43 -5.40 -6.08
CA ILE A 14 4.60 -4.27 -5.65
C ILE A 14 3.71 -3.70 -6.76
N GLN A 15 4.07 -3.85 -8.05
CA GLN A 15 3.24 -3.34 -9.16
C GLN A 15 1.93 -4.10 -9.27
N ASP A 16 1.99 -5.43 -9.18
CA ASP A 16 0.79 -6.27 -9.17
C ASP A 16 -0.14 -5.89 -8.01
N ALA A 17 0.42 -5.54 -6.85
CA ALA A 17 -0.35 -5.10 -5.69
C ALA A 17 -1.00 -3.72 -5.90
N ILE A 18 -0.27 -2.77 -6.50
CA ILE A 18 -0.82 -1.45 -6.88
C ILE A 18 -1.97 -1.64 -7.87
N GLN A 19 -1.77 -2.44 -8.93
CA GLN A 19 -2.80 -2.67 -9.93
C GLN A 19 -4.04 -3.32 -9.31
N ALA A 20 -3.87 -4.27 -8.40
CA ALA A 20 -4.97 -4.89 -7.69
C ALA A 20 -5.74 -3.86 -6.84
N TRP A 21 -5.02 -3.02 -6.08
CA TRP A 21 -5.61 -1.93 -5.31
C TRP A 21 -6.42 -0.98 -6.19
N GLU A 22 -5.84 -0.51 -7.29
CA GLU A 22 -6.48 0.38 -8.27
C GLU A 22 -7.69 -0.25 -8.96
N SER A 23 -7.66 -1.57 -9.19
CA SER A 23 -8.79 -2.33 -9.74
C SER A 23 -9.95 -2.52 -8.77
N GLY A 24 -9.80 -2.09 -7.50
CA GLY A 24 -10.81 -2.21 -6.46
C GLY A 24 -10.79 -3.54 -5.71
N ALA A 25 -9.67 -4.26 -5.72
CA ALA A 25 -9.48 -5.43 -4.88
C ALA A 25 -9.42 -5.03 -3.39
N ASP A 26 -9.92 -5.91 -2.53
CA ASP A 26 -9.80 -5.73 -1.08
C ASP A 26 -8.37 -5.97 -0.59
N PHE A 27 -7.97 -5.11 0.35
CA PHE A 27 -6.77 -5.21 1.18
C PHE A 27 -7.18 -5.24 2.64
N CYS A 28 -6.22 -5.45 3.53
CA CYS A 28 -6.42 -5.43 4.98
C CYS A 28 -5.57 -4.30 5.58
N ILE A 29 -6.16 -3.51 6.48
CA ILE A 29 -5.36 -2.65 7.34
C ILE A 29 -4.57 -3.57 8.28
N ALA A 30 -3.26 -3.37 8.41
CA ALA A 30 -2.46 -4.18 9.32
C ALA A 30 -3.02 -4.09 10.76
N ASN A 31 -3.37 -5.26 11.35
CA ASN A 31 -4.09 -5.37 12.63
C ASN A 31 -5.48 -4.70 12.65
N GLY A 32 -6.13 -4.57 11.49
CA GLY A 32 -7.42 -3.90 11.34
C GLY A 32 -8.38 -4.64 10.40
N PRO A 33 -9.47 -3.98 10.00
CA PRO A 33 -10.46 -4.55 9.09
C PRO A 33 -9.97 -4.59 7.63
N TYR A 34 -10.75 -5.26 6.79
CA TYR A 34 -10.60 -5.16 5.34
C TYR A 34 -11.03 -3.78 4.83
N CYS A 35 -10.37 -3.31 3.79
CA CYS A 35 -10.63 -2.06 3.12
C CYS A 35 -10.42 -2.18 1.61
N SER A 36 -10.93 -1.23 0.84
CA SER A 36 -10.72 -1.13 -0.59
C SER A 36 -10.41 0.30 -0.99
N ILE A 37 -10.06 0.54 -2.26
CA ILE A 37 -9.84 1.90 -2.78
C ILE A 37 -11.05 2.83 -2.60
N ARG A 38 -12.26 2.29 -2.41
CA ARG A 38 -13.47 3.08 -2.15
C ARG A 38 -13.39 3.81 -0.80
N ASP A 39 -12.66 3.23 0.15
CA ASP A 39 -12.45 3.79 1.49
C ASP A 39 -11.29 4.80 1.51
N PHE A 40 -10.58 4.96 0.38
CA PHE A 40 -9.31 5.70 0.33
C PHE A 40 -9.43 7.15 0.76
N GLN A 41 -10.51 7.85 0.39
CA GLN A 41 -10.70 9.25 0.80
C GLN A 41 -10.83 9.41 2.32
N LEU A 42 -11.56 8.50 2.96
CA LEU A 42 -11.67 8.48 4.42
C LEU A 42 -10.29 8.19 5.04
N MET A 43 -9.60 7.16 4.54
CA MET A 43 -8.27 6.81 5.04
C MET A 43 -7.28 7.98 4.93
N LYS A 44 -7.31 8.75 3.85
CA LYS A 44 -6.49 9.96 3.68
C LYS A 44 -6.79 11.03 4.71
N SER A 45 -8.07 11.22 5.06
CA SER A 45 -8.47 12.24 6.03
C SER A 45 -8.08 11.90 7.46
N GLU A 46 -7.83 10.62 7.75
CA GLU A 46 -7.54 10.11 9.09
C GLU A 46 -6.06 9.76 9.30
N ASN A 47 -5.23 9.82 8.27
CA ASN A 47 -3.85 9.34 8.33
C ASN A 47 -2.88 10.24 7.58
N ASP A 48 -1.72 10.47 8.19
CA ASP A 48 -0.61 11.23 7.58
C ASP A 48 0.02 10.48 6.40
N PHE A 49 0.00 9.15 6.40
CA PHE A 49 0.50 8.36 5.28
C PHE A 49 -0.26 7.05 5.14
N ILE A 50 -0.25 6.50 3.93
CA ILE A 50 -0.77 5.17 3.63
C ILE A 50 0.27 4.43 2.78
N GLU A 51 0.75 3.30 3.28
CA GLU A 51 1.65 2.40 2.55
C GLU A 51 0.91 1.14 2.12
N LEU A 52 1.16 0.70 0.89
CA LEU A 52 0.75 -0.61 0.40
C LEU A 52 1.96 -1.55 0.47
N TRP A 53 1.79 -2.70 1.10
CA TRP A 53 2.83 -3.71 1.24
C TRP A 53 2.48 -4.93 0.39
N ALA A 54 3.47 -5.46 -0.32
CA ALA A 54 3.36 -6.68 -1.11
C ALA A 54 4.40 -7.68 -0.61
N SER A 55 3.95 -8.87 -0.20
CA SER A 55 4.85 -9.97 0.15
C SER A 55 4.80 -11.04 -0.95
N SER A 56 5.98 -11.41 -1.43
CA SER A 56 6.19 -12.52 -2.37
C SER A 56 6.99 -13.63 -1.69
N ASN A 57 7.26 -14.71 -2.43
CA ASN A 57 8.13 -15.79 -1.91
C ASN A 57 9.59 -15.37 -1.77
N TRP A 58 9.97 -14.20 -2.29
CA TRP A 58 11.37 -13.76 -2.40
C TRP A 58 11.69 -12.53 -1.54
N GLY A 59 10.70 -11.96 -0.86
CA GLY A 59 10.85 -10.76 -0.04
C GLY A 59 9.54 -10.03 0.15
N SER A 60 9.61 -8.89 0.83
CA SER A 60 8.50 -7.93 0.90
C SER A 60 8.94 -6.61 0.28
N GLU A 61 8.03 -6.00 -0.46
CA GLU A 61 8.17 -4.69 -1.08
C GLU A 61 7.05 -3.80 -0.55
N LYS A 62 7.27 -2.49 -0.57
CA LYS A 62 6.24 -1.52 -0.17
C LYS A 62 6.31 -0.24 -1.01
N VAL A 63 5.18 0.48 -1.04
CA VAL A 63 5.08 1.79 -1.68
C VAL A 63 4.15 2.70 -0.87
N THR A 64 4.53 3.96 -0.72
CA THR A 64 3.65 5.01 -0.17
C THR A 64 2.65 5.42 -1.24
N ILE A 65 1.36 5.14 -1.03
CA ILE A 65 0.27 5.50 -1.95
C ILE A 65 -0.41 6.82 -1.55
N TRP A 66 -0.16 7.31 -0.34
CA TRP A 66 -0.58 8.62 0.14
C TRP A 66 0.39 9.13 1.20
N ASP A 67 0.69 10.42 1.13
CA ASP A 67 1.43 11.18 2.13
C ASP A 67 0.77 12.57 2.24
N ALA A 68 0.44 12.97 3.47
CA ALA A 68 -0.21 14.23 3.79
C ALA A 68 0.80 15.39 3.87
N ASP A 69 2.11 15.12 3.95
CA ASP A 69 3.12 16.16 3.88
C ASP A 69 3.13 16.77 2.47
N PRO A 70 2.76 18.06 2.30
CA PRO A 70 2.78 18.72 0.99
C PRO A 70 4.19 18.77 0.37
N LEU A 71 5.25 18.58 1.17
CA LEU A 71 6.64 18.50 0.73
C LEU A 71 7.07 17.08 0.33
N ALA A 72 6.33 16.03 0.70
CA ALA A 72 6.63 14.66 0.30
C ALA A 72 6.48 14.45 -1.22
N ASN A 73 5.68 15.26 -1.90
CA ASN A 73 5.58 15.30 -3.37
C ASN A 73 6.86 15.79 -4.09
N TYR A 74 7.91 16.21 -3.35
CA TYR A 74 9.20 16.59 -3.95
C TYR A 74 10.20 15.43 -4.07
N VAL A 75 9.83 14.24 -3.61
CA VAL A 75 10.54 13.01 -3.93
C VAL A 75 9.58 12.15 -4.74
N PRO A 76 9.72 12.03 -6.08
CA PRO A 76 8.99 10.99 -6.80
C PRO A 76 9.36 9.69 -6.12
N THR A 77 8.38 9.05 -5.47
CA THR A 77 8.46 7.80 -4.70
C THR A 77 9.55 6.91 -5.26
N THR A 78 10.76 7.08 -4.73
CA THR A 78 11.92 6.36 -5.21
C THR A 78 11.70 4.93 -4.74
N TRP A 79 11.71 4.01 -5.69
CA TRP A 79 11.72 2.58 -5.47
C TRP A 79 12.85 2.20 -4.51
N VAL A 80 12.59 2.21 -3.20
CA VAL A 80 13.53 1.66 -2.23
C VAL A 80 13.23 0.16 -2.18
N LYS A 81 13.93 -0.57 -3.04
CA LYS A 81 14.10 -2.01 -2.84
C LYS A 81 14.97 -2.16 -1.59
N GLU A 82 14.36 -2.30 -0.42
CA GLU A 82 15.08 -2.76 0.77
C GLU A 82 15.37 -4.25 0.57
N THR A 83 16.56 -4.56 0.04
CA THR A 83 17.15 -5.89 0.18
C THR A 83 17.67 -6.08 1.60
N PRO A 84 17.62 -7.31 2.16
CA PRO A 84 18.14 -7.63 3.49
C PRO A 84 19.60 -7.20 3.72
#